data_AF-A0A8C9VAL1-F1
#
_entry.id   AF-A0A8C9VAL1-F1
#
_cell.length_a   1.000
_cell.length_b   1.000
_cell.length_c   1.000
_cell.angle_alpha   90.00
_cell.angle_beta   90.00
_cell.angle_gamma   90.00
#
_symmetry.space_group_name_H-M   'P 1'
#
loop_
_entity.id
_entity.type
_entity.pdbx_description
1 polymer ?
#
loop_
_entity_poly.entity_id
_entity_poly.type
_entity_poly.pdbx_seq_one_letter_code
_entity_poly.pdbx_strand_id
1 'polypeptide(L)'
;MADYREAPLAARPKTLEPAEYYELSPECRRAEEERAALRAQLKRQYQLQLNNPHRRDLIEDPALTRWTYARTNIYPHFRPTAKTSLLGGLFSVVPLFVFYYIFKTDRVSGNCCCCFW
;
A
#
# COMPACT_ATOMS: atom_id res chain seq x y z
N MET A 1 -32.36 -13.62 5.28
CA MET A 1 -31.56 -12.58 4.58
C MET A 1 -30.13 -12.75 5.07
N ALA A 2 -29.12 -12.78 4.20
CA ALA A 2 -27.74 -13.06 4.61
C ALA A 2 -27.03 -11.76 5.02
N ASP A 3 -26.39 -11.76 6.19
CA ASP A 3 -25.61 -10.63 6.69
C ASP A 3 -24.31 -10.46 5.87
N TYR A 4 -23.94 -9.21 5.56
CA TYR A 4 -22.72 -8.92 4.80
C TYR A 4 -21.47 -9.13 5.66
N ARG A 5 -20.55 -9.97 5.19
CA ARG A 5 -19.26 -10.21 5.84
C ARG A 5 -18.16 -9.47 5.09
N GLU A 6 -17.49 -8.55 5.78
CA GLU A 6 -16.32 -7.87 5.21
C GLU A 6 -15.16 -8.85 4.94
N ALA A 7 -14.40 -8.54 3.89
CA ALA A 7 -13.15 -9.20 3.57
C ALA A 7 -12.06 -8.14 3.30
N PRO A 8 -10.76 -8.47 3.42
CA PRO A 8 -9.67 -7.51 3.21
C PRO A 8 -9.70 -6.81 1.84
N LEU A 9 -10.24 -7.48 0.81
CA LEU A 9 -10.39 -6.95 -0.55
C LEU A 9 -11.83 -6.49 -0.87
N ALA A 10 -12.79 -6.74 0.04
CA ALA A 10 -14.20 -6.36 -0.11
C ALA A 10 -14.66 -5.63 1.15
N ALA A 11 -14.38 -4.32 1.20
CA ALA A 11 -14.83 -3.45 2.26
C ALA A 11 -16.36 -3.34 2.27
N ARG A 12 -16.95 -3.08 3.44
CA ARG A 12 -18.40 -2.88 3.57
C ARG A 12 -18.83 -1.60 2.87
N PRO A 13 -19.97 -1.60 2.15
CA PRO A 13 -20.51 -0.37 1.58
C PRO A 13 -20.95 0.60 2.68
N LYS A 14 -20.77 1.91 2.45
CA LYS A 14 -21.09 2.97 3.41
C LYS A 14 -22.52 2.89 3.94
N THR A 15 -23.49 2.68 3.04
CA THR A 15 -24.91 2.57 3.39
C THR A 15 -25.25 1.44 4.37
N LEU A 16 -24.37 0.44 4.52
CA LEU A 16 -24.56 -0.67 5.46
C LEU A 16 -23.75 -0.46 6.76
N GLU A 17 -22.88 0.55 6.82
CA GLU A 17 -22.11 0.84 8.02
C GLU A 17 -23.01 1.44 9.11
N PRO A 18 -23.17 0.78 10.28
CA PRO A 18 -23.97 1.31 11.37
C PRO A 18 -23.44 2.64 11.90
N ALA A 19 -22.13 2.86 11.81
CA ALA A 19 -21.46 4.08 12.24
C ALA A 19 -22.02 5.34 11.56
N GLU A 20 -22.40 5.26 10.28
CA GLU A 20 -22.90 6.41 9.53
C GLU A 20 -24.24 6.95 10.08
N TYR A 21 -25.06 6.07 10.65
CA TYR A 21 -26.39 6.42 11.15
C TYR A 21 -26.45 6.57 12.67
N TYR A 22 -25.73 5.72 13.41
CA TYR A 22 -25.84 5.64 14.88
C TYR A 22 -24.78 6.47 15.63
N GLU A 23 -23.64 6.81 15.02
CA GLU A 23 -22.54 7.54 15.71
C GLU A 23 -22.66 9.08 15.60
N LEU A 24 -23.86 9.63 15.81
CA LEU A 24 -24.14 11.09 15.80
C LEU A 24 -23.69 11.80 17.09
N SER A 25 -22.61 11.32 17.72
CA SER A 25 -22.04 11.95 18.91
C SER A 25 -21.57 13.38 18.58
N PRO A 26 -21.60 14.33 19.55
CA PRO A 26 -21.12 15.68 19.30
C PRO A 26 -19.63 15.71 18.91
N GLU A 27 -18.82 14.77 19.40
CA GLU A 27 -17.41 14.69 19.06
C GLU A 27 -17.18 14.19 17.63
N CYS A 28 -17.97 13.22 17.15
CA CYS A 28 -17.90 12.77 15.75
C CYS A 28 -18.21 13.91 14.78
N ARG A 29 -19.24 14.71 15.07
CA ARG A 29 -19.60 15.89 14.27
C ARG A 29 -18.47 16.93 14.21
N ARG A 30 -17.83 17.22 15.34
CA ARG A 30 -16.65 18.11 15.37
C ARG A 30 -15.51 17.57 14.53
N ALA A 31 -15.19 16.28 14.64
CA ALA A 31 -14.14 15.66 13.84
C ALA A 31 -14.45 15.68 12.33
N GLU A 32 -15.71 15.52 11.93
CA GLU A 32 -16.16 15.66 10.54
C GLU A 32 -16.04 17.10 10.03
N GLU A 33 -16.45 18.07 10.84
CA GLU A 33 -16.32 19.51 10.55
C GLU A 33 -14.85 19.89 10.38
N GLU A 34 -13.96 19.42 11.26
CA GLU A 34 -12.52 19.63 11.16
C GLU A 34 -11.94 19.02 9.88
N ARG A 35 -12.30 17.77 9.54
CA ARG A 35 -11.88 17.12 8.28
C ARG A 35 -12.39 17.87 7.06
N ALA A 36 -13.64 18.35 7.10
CA ALA A 36 -14.25 19.12 6.01
C ALA A 36 -13.59 20.49 5.86
N ALA A 37 -13.29 21.18 6.96
CA ALA A 37 -12.58 22.46 6.97
C ALA A 37 -11.17 22.32 6.38
N LEU A 38 -10.41 21.30 6.80
CA LEU A 38 -9.09 21.00 6.23
C LEU A 38 -9.18 20.70 4.73
N ARG A 39 -10.15 19.89 4.31
CA ARG A 39 -10.36 19.58 2.88
C ARG A 39 -10.72 20.82 2.07
N ALA A 40 -11.57 21.70 2.60
CA ALA A 40 -11.95 22.94 1.95
C ALA A 40 -10.76 23.90 1.83
N GLN A 41 -9.93 24.01 2.88
CA GLN A 41 -8.72 24.82 2.88
C GLN A 41 -7.71 24.35 1.82
N LEU A 42 -7.41 23.04 1.79
CA LEU A 42 -6.49 22.46 0.81
C LEU A 42 -7.00 22.63 -0.62
N LYS A 43 -8.31 22.42 -0.85
CA LYS A 43 -8.94 22.63 -2.15
C LYS A 43 -8.83 24.09 -2.60
N ARG A 44 -9.10 25.04 -1.69
CA ARG A 44 -8.96 26.48 -1.97
C ARG A 44 -7.53 26.83 -2.36
N GLN A 45 -6.54 26.34 -1.62
CA GLN A 45 -5.13 26.57 -1.93
C GLN A 45 -4.77 26.08 -3.34
N TYR A 46 -5.17 24.84 -3.67
CA TYR A 46 -4.93 24.27 -5.00
C TYR A 46 -5.61 25.07 -6.11
N GLN A 47 -6.87 25.47 -5.92
CA GLN A 47 -7.62 26.27 -6.90
C GLN A 47 -7.00 27.65 -7.15
N LEU A 48 -6.48 28.32 -6.10
CA LEU A 48 -5.79 29.61 -6.26
C LEU A 48 -4.53 29.49 -7.11
N GLN A 49 -3.76 28.41 -6.91
CA GLN A 49 -2.57 28.14 -7.71
C GLN A 49 -2.92 27.78 -9.15
N LEU A 50 -3.99 26.99 -9.35
CA LEU A 50 -4.45 26.55 -10.67
C LEU A 50 -4.99 27.70 -11.52
N ASN A 51 -5.74 28.61 -10.90
CA ASN A 51 -6.41 29.71 -11.59
C ASN A 51 -5.51 30.94 -11.83
N ASN A 52 -4.23 30.89 -11.45
CA ASN A 52 -3.31 32.01 -11.67
C ASN A 52 -2.92 32.11 -13.17
N PRO A 53 -3.25 33.21 -13.88
CA PRO A 53 -2.97 33.35 -15.31
C PRO A 53 -1.47 33.47 -15.64
N HIS A 54 -0.63 33.78 -14.65
CA HIS A 54 0.81 33.92 -14.85
C HIS A 54 1.59 32.62 -14.56
N ARG A 55 0.91 31.53 -14.20
CA ARG A 55 1.56 30.25 -13.89
C ARG A 55 2.08 29.58 -15.15
N ARG A 56 3.38 29.28 -15.18
CA ARG A 56 4.04 28.52 -16.26
C ARG A 56 4.46 27.10 -15.83
N ASP A 57 4.62 26.87 -14.54
CA ASP A 57 5.19 25.63 -13.99
C ASP A 57 4.12 24.64 -13.48
N LEU A 58 4.55 23.40 -13.25
CA LEU A 58 3.75 22.36 -12.61
C LEU A 58 3.49 22.70 -11.14
N ILE A 59 2.29 22.38 -10.64
CA ILE A 59 1.98 22.50 -9.22
C ILE A 59 2.57 21.28 -8.49
N GLU A 60 3.52 21.52 -7.60
CA GLU A 60 4.06 20.50 -6.71
C GLU A 60 3.07 20.19 -5.57
N ASP A 61 2.69 18.91 -5.43
CA ASP A 61 1.87 18.45 -4.30
C ASP A 61 2.77 17.94 -3.17
N PRO A 62 2.83 18.63 -2.02
CA PRO A 62 3.63 18.18 -0.88
C PRO A 62 3.18 16.82 -0.34
N ALA A 63 1.91 16.42 -0.52
CA ALA A 63 1.43 15.10 -0.11
C ALA A 63 2.07 13.99 -0.96
N LEU A 64 2.16 14.19 -2.28
CA LEU A 64 2.80 13.26 -3.18
C LEU A 64 4.30 13.13 -2.87
N THR A 65 4.99 14.25 -2.68
CA THR A 65 6.43 14.26 -2.34
C THR A 65 6.70 13.56 -0.99
N ARG A 66 5.84 13.76 0.01
CA ARG A 66 5.95 13.04 1.29
C ARG A 66 5.67 11.54 1.13
N TRP A 67 4.71 11.16 0.29
CA TRP A 67 4.40 9.76 0.03
C TRP A 67 5.53 9.05 -0.72
N THR A 68 6.11 9.66 -1.74
CA THR A 68 7.28 9.11 -2.44
C THR A 68 8.47 9.01 -1.51
N TYR A 69 8.72 10.05 -0.70
CA TYR A 69 9.76 10.03 0.33
C TYR A 69 9.54 8.89 1.34
N ALA A 70 8.32 8.68 1.83
CA ALA A 70 8.03 7.59 2.76
C ALA A 70 8.31 6.20 2.16
N ARG A 71 8.09 6.02 0.85
CA ARG A 71 8.38 4.75 0.15
C ARG A 71 9.87 4.53 -0.11
N THR A 72 10.66 5.60 -0.26
CA THR A 72 12.11 5.48 -0.47
C THR A 72 12.87 5.44 0.85
N ASN A 73 12.36 6.08 1.89
CA ASN A 73 13.02 6.23 3.20
C ASN A 73 12.78 5.04 4.15
N ILE A 74 13.17 3.85 3.72
CA ILE A 74 12.89 2.60 4.45
C ILE A 74 13.95 2.33 5.53
N TYR A 75 15.23 2.52 5.21
CA TYR A 75 16.34 2.07 6.05
C TYR A 75 16.43 2.72 7.45
N PRO A 76 16.19 4.03 7.62
CA PRO A 76 16.29 4.66 8.94
C PRO A 76 15.26 4.14 9.96
N HIS A 77 14.13 3.62 9.49
CA HIS A 77 13.05 3.09 10.34
C HIS A 77 13.10 1.57 10.46
N PHE A 78 14.02 0.91 9.74
CA PHE A 78 14.17 -0.54 9.77
C PHE A 78 14.85 -0.97 11.07
N ARG A 79 14.22 -1.91 11.78
CA ARG A 79 14.79 -2.54 12.97
C ARG A 79 15.06 -4.02 12.69
N PRO A 80 16.29 -4.51 12.87
CA PRO A 80 16.58 -5.94 12.76
C PRO A 80 15.94 -6.67 13.96
N THR A 81 14.84 -7.37 13.69
CA THR A 81 14.08 -8.15 14.68
C THR A 81 13.97 -9.59 14.19
N ALA A 82 13.68 -10.54 15.08
CA ALA A 82 13.55 -11.95 14.68
C ALA A 82 12.50 -12.16 13.56
N LYS A 83 11.38 -11.41 13.59
CA LYS A 83 10.33 -11.49 12.56
C LYS A 83 10.81 -10.96 11.20
N THR A 84 11.51 -9.83 11.18
CA THR A 84 12.01 -9.23 9.93
C THR A 84 13.13 -10.07 9.32
N SER A 85 14.02 -10.63 10.14
CA SER A 85 15.07 -11.56 9.68
C SER A 85 14.48 -12.87 9.16
N LEU A 86 13.45 -13.43 9.82
CA LEU A 86 12.78 -14.65 9.36
C LEU A 86 12.09 -14.43 8.01
N LEU A 87 11.32 -13.35 7.86
CA LEU A 87 10.68 -13.02 6.58
C LEU A 87 11.71 -12.76 5.48
N GLY A 88 12.77 -12.00 5.79
CA GLY A 88 13.85 -11.73 4.85
C GLY A 88 14.54 -13.01 4.38
N GLY A 89 14.89 -13.91 5.31
CA GLY A 89 15.48 -15.21 4.99
C GLY A 89 14.52 -16.10 4.19
N LEU A 90 13.25 -16.20 4.60
CA LEU A 90 12.26 -17.01 3.91
C LEU A 90 12.03 -16.54 2.47
N PHE A 91 11.90 -15.23 2.24
CA PHE A 91 11.64 -14.70 0.90
C PHE A 91 12.89 -14.60 0.02
N SER A 92 14.11 -14.58 0.58
CA SER A 92 15.35 -14.52 -0.21
C SER A 92 15.99 -15.90 -0.40
N VAL A 93 16.17 -16.66 0.66
CA VAL A 93 16.96 -17.89 0.68
C VAL A 93 16.14 -19.07 0.14
N VAL A 94 14.86 -19.18 0.49
CA VAL A 94 14.02 -20.32 0.07
C VAL A 94 13.85 -20.38 -1.45
N PRO A 95 13.51 -19.29 -2.17
CA PRO A 95 13.38 -19.35 -3.63
C PRO A 95 14.70 -19.75 -4.32
N LEU A 96 15.85 -19.32 -3.82
CA LEU A 96 17.15 -19.71 -4.36
C LEU A 96 17.38 -21.22 -4.25
N PHE A 97 17.07 -21.82 -3.10
CA PHE A 97 17.16 -23.28 -2.95
C PHE A 97 16.16 -24.02 -3.83
N VAL A 98 14.90 -23.54 -3.89
CA VAL A 98 13.87 -24.14 -4.74
C VAL A 98 14.30 -24.15 -6.20
N PHE A 99 14.76 -23.01 -6.74
CA PHE A 99 15.24 -22.96 -8.12
C PHE A 99 16.51 -23.79 -8.34
N TYR A 100 17.44 -23.82 -7.38
CA TYR A 100 18.60 -24.69 -7.46
C TYR A 100 18.21 -26.17 -7.60
N TYR A 101 17.26 -26.64 -6.79
CA TYR A 101 16.80 -28.03 -6.85
C TYR A 101 16.11 -28.35 -8.18
N ILE A 102 15.22 -27.47 -8.66
CA ILE A 102 14.54 -27.65 -9.96
C ILE A 102 15.55 -27.73 -11.10
N PHE A 103 16.46 -26.76 -11.19
CA PHE A 103 17.48 -26.76 -12.25
C PHE A 103 18.44 -27.94 -12.13
N LYS A 104 18.76 -28.38 -10.92
CA LYS A 104 19.60 -29.56 -10.72
C LYS A 104 18.89 -30.83 -11.20
N THR A 105 17.60 -31.00 -10.90
CA THR A 105 16.84 -32.16 -11.36
C THR A 105 16.72 -32.19 -12.88
N ASP A 106 16.47 -31.05 -13.53
CA ASP A 106 16.39 -30.97 -15.00
C ASP A 106 17.72 -31.30 -15.70
N ARG A 107 18.85 -30.88 -15.13
CA ARG A 107 20.18 -31.18 -15.71
C ARG A 107 20.59 -32.64 -15.54
N VAL A 108 20.22 -33.27 -14.42
CA VAL A 108 20.54 -34.69 -14.15
C VAL A 108 19.68 -35.61 -15.02
N SER A 109 18.39 -35.30 -15.23
CA SER A 109 17.52 -36.06 -16.14
C SER A 109 17.88 -35.84 -17.61
N GLY A 110 18.18 -34.60 -18.01
CA GLY A 110 18.59 -34.26 -19.38
C GLY A 110 19.90 -34.90 -19.82
N ASN A 111 20.91 -34.97 -18.94
CA ASN A 111 22.19 -35.61 -19.26
C ASN A 111 22.11 -37.14 -19.34
N CYS A 112 21.13 -37.79 -18.70
CA CYS A 112 20.92 -39.23 -18.83
C CYS A 112 20.30 -39.61 -20.18
N CYS A 113 19.42 -38.77 -20.74
CA CYS A 113 18.85 -38.99 -22.08
C CYS A 113 19.86 -38.78 -23.21
N CYS A 114 20.90 -37.94 -23.04
CA CYS A 114 21.93 -37.73 -24.06
C CYS A 114 22.98 -38.85 -24.15
N CYS A 115 22.98 -39.82 -23.23
CA CYS A 115 23.91 -40.97 -23.26
C CYS A 115 23.31 -42.24 -23.92
N PHE A 116 22.11 -42.16 -24.51
CA PHE A 116 21.47 -43.28 -25.23
C PHE A 116 21.40 -43.04 -26.75
N TRP A 117 22.42 -42.40 -27.32
CA TRP A 117 22.71 -42.43 -28.77
C TRP A 117 24.20 -42.58 -29.00
#